data_AF-A0ABD2M4D0-F1
#
_entry.id   AF-A0ABD2M4D0-F1
#
_cell.length_a   1.000
_cell.length_b   1.000
_cell.length_c   1.000
_cell.angle_alpha   90.00
_cell.angle_beta   90.00
_cell.angle_gamma   90.00
#
_symmetry.space_group_name_H-M   'P 1'
#
loop_
_entity.id
_entity.type
_entity.pdbx_description
1 polymer ?
#
loop_
_entity_poly.entity_id
_entity_poly.type
_entity_poly.pdbx_seq_one_letter_code
_entity_poly.pdbx_strand_id
1 'polypeptide(L)'
;MSLNATQLSQQQPLTYVEWVHQNGGQHTLAMWLIMGAKCALSSVGILFNAILVAATVKSKKLRSMCNLLIALDLAFLALHQLNALITLLLPIVGTNLVPICLCFYLQLLPYFGVLMSTCLVFQIGLERLSNVIFPIWSKNGNSKRFHAILLLLSAISNCYIMWLQYEMVDGNNS
;
A
#
# COMPACT_ATOMS: atom_id res chain seq x y z
N MET A 1 5.96 -47.41 -18.08
CA MET A 1 6.50 -47.25 -16.71
C MET A 1 5.65 -46.20 -16.02
N SER A 2 4.53 -46.64 -15.47
CA SER A 2 3.49 -45.79 -14.88
C SER A 2 3.90 -45.36 -13.48
N LEU A 3 4.15 -44.07 -13.29
CA LEU A 3 4.33 -43.47 -11.96
C LEU A 3 2.99 -43.52 -11.21
N ASN A 4 3.02 -44.21 -10.07
CA ASN A 4 1.88 -44.55 -9.23
C ASN A 4 1.32 -43.31 -8.51
N ALA A 5 0.00 -43.16 -8.50
CA ALA A 5 -0.75 -42.04 -7.88
C ALA A 5 -0.67 -41.98 -6.33
N THR A 6 0.09 -42.88 -5.70
CA THR A 6 0.25 -43.00 -4.24
C THR A 6 1.38 -42.16 -3.63
N GLN A 7 2.06 -41.32 -4.43
CA GLN A 7 3.05 -40.35 -3.91
C GLN A 7 2.49 -38.93 -3.73
N LEU A 8 1.24 -38.67 -4.13
CA LEU A 8 0.60 -37.35 -4.03
C LEU A 8 -0.17 -37.13 -2.72
N SER A 9 -0.29 -38.15 -1.85
CA SER A 9 -1.09 -38.09 -0.62
C SER A 9 -0.28 -37.97 0.67
N GLN A 10 1.03 -37.73 0.60
CA GLN A 10 1.90 -37.68 1.79
C GLN A 10 2.75 -36.41 1.85
N GLN A 11 2.19 -35.28 1.41
CA GLN A 11 2.80 -33.98 1.63
C GLN A 11 2.35 -33.46 3.01
N GLN A 12 2.91 -34.05 4.07
CA GLN A 12 2.89 -33.42 5.39
C GLN A 12 3.54 -32.03 5.25
N PRO A 13 2.95 -30.95 5.82
CA PRO A 13 3.50 -29.61 5.63
C PRO A 13 4.86 -29.55 6.33
N LEU A 14 5.93 -29.55 5.52
CA LEU A 14 7.29 -29.27 5.96
C LEU A 14 7.29 -27.97 6.77
N THR A 15 7.75 -28.05 8.02
CA THR A 15 7.96 -26.86 8.84
C THR A 15 9.00 -25.96 8.18
N TYR A 16 8.81 -24.63 8.19
CA TYR A 16 9.72 -23.64 7.56
C TYR A 16 11.20 -23.87 7.94
N VAL A 17 11.44 -24.33 9.16
CA VAL A 17 12.77 -24.66 9.70
C VAL A 17 13.43 -25.82 8.95
N GLU A 18 12.67 -26.84 8.55
CA GLU A 18 13.19 -28.01 7.82
C GLU A 18 13.44 -27.70 6.34
N TRP A 19 12.61 -26.84 5.73
CA TRP A 19 12.86 -26.32 4.37
C TRP A 19 14.10 -25.42 4.33
N VAL A 20 14.28 -24.56 5.35
CA VAL A 20 15.48 -23.72 5.52
C VAL A 20 16.74 -24.56 5.75
N HIS A 21 16.63 -25.66 6.47
CA HIS A 21 17.74 -26.58 6.69
C HIS A 21 18.10 -27.37 5.41
N GLN A 22 17.13 -27.64 4.52
CA GLN A 22 17.36 -28.34 3.25
C GLN A 22 17.84 -27.44 2.10
N ASN A 23 17.41 -26.18 2.02
CA ASN A 23 17.64 -25.32 0.84
C ASN A 23 18.74 -24.23 1.00
N GLY A 24 19.51 -24.25 2.09
CA GLY A 24 20.72 -23.44 2.22
C GLY A 24 20.50 -22.04 2.79
N GLY A 25 21.31 -21.69 3.80
CA GLY A 25 21.16 -20.46 4.61
C GLY A 25 21.35 -19.12 3.87
N GLN A 26 21.86 -19.10 2.63
CA GLN A 26 22.06 -17.85 1.89
C GLN A 26 20.76 -17.20 1.41
N HIS A 27 19.77 -17.98 0.98
CA HIS A 27 18.49 -17.43 0.51
C HIS A 27 17.63 -16.89 1.65
N THR A 28 17.67 -17.54 2.81
CA THR A 28 16.95 -17.10 4.02
C THR A 28 17.54 -15.81 4.56
N LEU A 29 18.87 -15.69 4.62
CA LEU A 29 19.53 -14.45 5.03
C LEU A 29 19.19 -13.28 4.10
N ALA A 30 19.16 -13.51 2.78
CA ALA A 30 18.76 -12.49 1.82
C ALA A 30 17.32 -12.01 2.05
N MET A 31 16.37 -12.91 2.33
CA MET A 31 14.99 -12.55 2.65
C MET A 31 14.89 -11.69 3.92
N TRP A 32 15.56 -12.10 5.01
CA TRP A 32 15.58 -11.34 6.26
C TRP A 32 16.24 -9.96 6.09
N LEU A 33 17.33 -9.87 5.33
CA LEU A 33 17.98 -8.59 5.01
C LEU A 33 17.06 -7.67 4.21
N ILE A 34 16.36 -8.19 3.19
CA ILE A 34 15.42 -7.41 2.38
C ILE A 34 14.24 -6.92 3.23
N MET A 35 13.68 -7.78 4.09
CA MET A 35 12.58 -7.41 4.98
C MET A 35 13.02 -6.36 6.02
N GLY A 36 14.21 -6.53 6.61
CA GLY A 36 14.81 -5.57 7.54
C GLY A 36 15.07 -4.20 6.87
N ALA A 37 15.68 -4.20 5.69
CA ALA A 37 15.94 -2.98 4.92
C ALA A 37 14.64 -2.25 4.55
N LYS A 38 13.60 -2.98 4.14
CA LYS A 38 12.27 -2.41 3.87
C LYS A 38 11.64 -1.78 5.11
N CYS A 39 11.79 -2.38 6.28
CA CYS A 39 11.28 -1.81 7.53
C CYS A 39 12.03 -0.56 7.96
N ALA A 40 13.36 -0.54 7.83
CA ALA A 40 14.15 0.66 8.11
C ALA A 40 13.79 1.81 7.17
N LEU A 41 13.61 1.52 5.87
CA LEU A 41 13.17 2.53 4.91
C LEU A 41 11.75 3.02 5.21
N SER A 42 10.85 2.11 5.60
CA SER A 42 9.48 2.44 5.97
C SER A 42 9.41 3.33 7.21
N SER A 43 10.17 3.03 8.27
CA SER A 43 10.16 3.84 9.50
C SER A 43 10.68 5.25 9.25
N VAL A 44 11.75 5.40 8.47
CA VAL A 44 12.24 6.72 8.02
C VAL A 44 11.19 7.44 7.19
N GLY A 45 10.53 6.72 6.27
CA GLY A 45 9.44 7.25 5.47
C GLY A 45 8.27 7.77 6.30
N ILE A 46 7.84 7.02 7.33
CA ILE A 46 6.69 7.39 8.16
C ILE A 46 7.00 8.67 8.92
N LEU A 47 8.21 8.76 9.49
CA LEU A 47 8.67 9.96 10.19
C LEU A 47 8.70 11.17 9.27
N PHE A 48 9.29 11.04 8.07
CA PHE A 48 9.42 12.15 7.13
C PHE A 48 8.05 12.61 6.60
N ASN A 49 7.19 11.66 6.26
CA ASN A 49 5.81 11.93 5.81
C ASN A 49 5.00 12.61 6.91
N ALA A 50 5.09 12.14 8.16
CA ALA A 50 4.40 12.76 9.29
C ALA A 50 4.88 14.19 9.57
N ILE A 51 6.20 14.44 9.48
CA ILE A 51 6.78 15.78 9.64
C ILE A 51 6.28 16.71 8.54
N LEU A 52 6.27 16.29 7.27
CA LEU A 52 5.75 17.13 6.19
C LEU A 52 4.26 17.44 6.41
N VAL A 53 3.44 16.44 6.73
CA VAL A 53 2.00 16.65 7.00
C VAL A 53 1.82 17.66 8.11
N ALA A 54 2.54 17.51 9.23
CA ALA A 54 2.50 18.45 10.35
C ALA A 54 2.95 19.87 9.94
N ALA A 55 4.02 19.99 9.15
CA ALA A 55 4.51 21.27 8.65
C ALA A 55 3.50 21.95 7.71
N THR A 56 2.82 21.18 6.85
CA THR A 56 1.79 21.68 5.94
C THR A 56 0.54 22.11 6.68
N VAL A 57 0.08 21.37 7.69
CA VAL A 57 -1.09 21.74 8.51
C VAL A 57 -0.82 22.97 9.38
N LYS A 58 0.40 23.11 9.93
CA LYS A 58 0.78 24.23 10.79
C LYS A 58 0.89 25.55 10.02
N SER A 59 1.25 25.51 8.74
CA SER A 59 1.48 26.73 7.93
C SER A 59 0.20 27.33 7.36
N LYS A 60 -0.44 28.27 8.09
CA LYS A 60 -1.64 29.00 7.61
C LYS A 60 -1.44 29.78 6.30
N LYS A 61 -0.21 30.24 6.02
CA LYS A 61 0.13 30.96 4.77
C LYS A 61 0.20 30.06 3.53
N LEU A 62 0.20 28.73 3.70
CA LEU A 62 0.36 27.75 2.62
C LEU A 62 -0.94 27.00 2.27
N ARG A 63 -2.11 27.47 2.71
CA ARG A 63 -3.41 26.79 2.55
C ARG A 63 -3.99 26.87 1.12
N SER A 64 -3.16 26.67 0.12
CA SER A 64 -3.56 26.43 -1.27
C SER A 64 -4.03 24.98 -1.44
N MET A 65 -4.93 24.72 -2.40
CA MET A 65 -5.46 23.38 -2.68
C MET A 65 -4.34 22.37 -2.96
N CYS A 66 -3.35 22.75 -3.76
CA CYS A 66 -2.21 21.89 -4.06
C CYS A 66 -1.47 21.42 -2.79
N ASN A 67 -1.27 22.28 -1.79
CA ASN A 67 -0.60 21.88 -0.55
C ASN A 67 -1.49 20.96 0.31
N LEU A 68 -2.82 21.13 0.25
CA LEU A 68 -3.75 20.20 0.89
C LEU A 68 -3.69 18.81 0.24
N LEU A 69 -3.65 18.75 -1.11
CA LEU A 69 -3.51 17.49 -1.84
C LEU A 69 -2.19 16.80 -1.52
N ILE A 70 -1.08 17.54 -1.42
CA ILE A 70 0.23 17.00 -1.00
C ILE A 70 0.14 16.44 0.44
N ALA A 71 -0.45 17.17 1.38
CA ALA A 71 -0.59 16.67 2.74
C ALA A 71 -1.45 15.40 2.81
N LEU A 72 -2.51 15.33 2.00
CA LEU A 72 -3.36 14.15 1.91
C LEU A 72 -2.62 12.96 1.29
N ASP A 73 -1.86 13.18 0.22
CA ASP A 73 -1.03 12.16 -0.43
C ASP A 73 -0.01 11.56 0.55
N LEU A 74 0.68 12.41 1.31
CA LEU A 74 1.66 11.97 2.32
C LEU A 74 1.01 11.20 3.47
N ALA A 75 -0.23 11.52 3.83
CA ALA A 75 -0.99 10.74 4.81
C ALA A 75 -1.29 9.32 4.29
N PHE A 76 -1.70 9.19 3.02
CA PHE A 76 -1.92 7.89 2.39
C PHE A 76 -0.62 7.10 2.18
N LEU A 77 0.48 7.78 1.87
CA LEU A 77 1.79 7.16 1.75
C LEU A 77 2.29 6.63 3.10
N ALA A 78 2.04 7.35 4.20
CA ALA A 78 2.33 6.87 5.55
C ALA A 78 1.49 5.63 5.91
N LEU A 79 0.20 5.60 5.53
CA LEU A 79 -0.65 4.42 5.69
C LEU A 79 -0.14 3.23 4.87
N HIS A 80 0.32 3.46 3.64
CA HIS A 80 0.90 2.41 2.80
C HIS A 80 2.18 1.83 3.42
N GLN A 81 3.02 2.67 4.02
CA GLN A 81 4.27 2.25 4.65
C GLN A 81 4.07 1.30 5.84
N LEU A 82 2.89 1.30 6.49
CA LEU A 82 2.52 0.31 7.50
C LEU A 82 2.57 -1.14 6.96
N ASN A 83 2.39 -1.34 5.65
CA ASN A 83 2.50 -2.66 5.03
C ASN A 83 3.85 -3.33 5.27
N ALA A 84 4.94 -2.55 5.23
CA ALA A 84 6.27 -3.08 5.47
C ALA A 84 6.41 -3.59 6.91
N LEU A 85 5.80 -2.88 7.86
CA LEU A 85 5.79 -3.25 9.27
C LEU A 85 4.99 -4.54 9.49
N ILE A 86 3.79 -4.63 8.91
CA ILE A 86 2.92 -5.82 8.96
C ILE A 86 3.65 -7.04 8.39
N THR A 87 4.28 -6.88 7.22
CA THR A 87 5.01 -7.95 6.52
C THR A 87 6.19 -8.49 7.33
N LEU A 88 6.82 -7.67 8.17
CA LEU A 88 7.91 -8.09 9.07
C LEU A 88 7.41 -8.70 10.38
N LEU A 89 6.32 -8.19 10.96
CA LEU A 89 5.77 -8.71 12.20
C LEU A 89 5.19 -10.12 12.06
N LEU A 90 4.53 -10.42 10.94
CA LEU A 90 3.92 -11.74 10.67
C LEU A 90 4.91 -12.92 10.82
N PRO A 91 6.10 -12.91 10.20
CA PRO A 91 7.08 -13.98 10.38
C PRO A 91 7.77 -13.97 11.75
N ILE A 92 7.92 -12.81 12.39
CA ILE A 92 8.53 -12.70 13.74
C ILE A 92 7.63 -13.32 14.82
N VAL A 93 6.32 -13.13 14.71
CA VAL A 93 5.33 -13.67 15.66
C VAL A 93 5.19 -15.20 15.54
N GLY A 94 5.78 -15.82 14.51
CA GLY A 94 5.87 -17.29 14.40
C GLY A 94 4.56 -17.97 14.02
N THR A 95 3.55 -17.22 13.55
CA THR A 95 2.32 -17.80 13.00
C THR A 95 2.61 -18.37 11.61
N ASN A 96 2.97 -19.66 11.56
CA ASN A 96 3.37 -20.38 10.34
C ASN A 96 2.24 -20.54 9.30
N LEU A 97 0.99 -20.25 9.65
CA LEU A 97 -0.15 -20.22 8.74
C LEU A 97 -1.03 -19.02 9.07
N VAL A 98 -0.69 -17.87 8.51
CA VAL A 98 -1.63 -16.74 8.51
C VAL A 98 -2.71 -17.10 7.49
N PRO A 99 -3.99 -17.21 7.89
CA PRO A 99 -5.05 -17.49 6.93
C PRO A 99 -5.06 -16.41 5.85
N ILE A 100 -5.21 -16.82 4.59
CA ILE A 100 -5.20 -15.94 3.42
C ILE A 100 -6.16 -14.75 3.58
N CYS A 101 -7.32 -14.98 4.22
CA CYS A 101 -8.29 -13.93 4.51
C CYS A 101 -7.73 -12.83 5.43
N LEU A 102 -6.91 -13.18 6.42
CA LEU A 102 -6.31 -12.21 7.34
C LEU A 102 -5.18 -11.43 6.67
N CYS A 103 -4.37 -12.10 5.84
CA CYS A 103 -3.36 -11.43 5.01
C CYS A 103 -4.00 -10.44 4.04
N PHE A 104 -5.07 -10.86 3.36
CA PHE A 104 -5.82 -10.01 2.45
C PHE A 104 -6.38 -8.78 3.17
N TYR A 105 -7.03 -8.96 4.32
CA TYR A 105 -7.59 -7.84 5.08
C TYR A 105 -6.52 -6.86 5.59
N LEU A 106 -5.38 -7.37 6.05
CA LEU A 106 -4.24 -6.56 6.47
C LEU A 106 -3.62 -5.78 5.31
N GLN A 107 -3.57 -6.37 4.11
CA GLN A 107 -2.99 -5.76 2.92
C GLN A 107 -3.97 -4.87 2.14
N LEU A 108 -5.27 -5.02 2.40
CA LEU A 108 -6.33 -4.23 1.80
C LEU A 108 -6.17 -2.74 2.11
N LEU A 109 -5.86 -2.41 3.37
CA LEU A 109 -5.67 -1.03 3.82
C LEU A 109 -4.47 -0.32 3.14
N PRO A 110 -3.24 -0.89 3.13
CA PRO A 110 -2.11 -0.26 2.44
C PRO A 110 -2.25 -0.29 0.92
N TYR A 111 -2.99 -1.24 0.35
CA TYR A 111 -3.31 -1.27 -1.07
C TYR A 111 -4.23 -0.10 -1.45
N PHE A 112 -5.27 0.17 -0.65
CA PHE A 112 -6.09 1.36 -0.82
C PHE A 112 -5.26 2.65 -0.71
N GLY A 113 -4.33 2.72 0.24
CA GLY A 113 -3.43 3.85 0.42
C GLY A 113 -2.62 4.18 -0.83
N VAL A 114 -2.00 3.18 -1.48
CA VAL A 114 -1.20 3.43 -2.69
C VAL A 114 -2.04 3.82 -3.91
N LEU A 115 -3.24 3.24 -4.05
CA LEU A 115 -4.15 3.61 -5.13
C LEU A 115 -4.61 5.06 -4.99
N MET A 116 -5.01 5.47 -3.78
CA MET A 116 -5.39 6.86 -3.51
C MET A 116 -4.22 7.83 -3.68
N SER A 117 -3.04 7.48 -3.19
CA SER A 117 -1.81 8.28 -3.36
C SER A 117 -1.49 8.49 -4.84
N THR A 118 -1.55 7.45 -5.67
CA THR A 118 -1.29 7.56 -7.11
C THR A 118 -2.24 8.56 -7.79
N CYS A 119 -3.53 8.49 -7.45
CA CYS A 119 -4.52 9.43 -7.98
C CYS A 119 -4.30 10.87 -7.46
N LEU A 120 -3.87 11.03 -6.21
CA LEU A 120 -3.54 12.35 -5.65
C LEU A 120 -2.31 12.96 -6.30
N VAL A 121 -1.23 12.19 -6.51
CA VAL A 121 -0.04 12.65 -7.23
C VAL A 121 -0.40 13.12 -8.64
N PHE A 122 -1.27 12.40 -9.33
CA PHE A 122 -1.78 12.82 -10.63
C PHE A 122 -2.53 14.16 -10.55
N GLN A 123 -3.42 14.33 -9.57
CA GLN A 123 -4.15 15.58 -9.34
C GLN A 123 -3.23 16.75 -8.95
N ILE A 124 -2.19 16.49 -8.15
CA ILE A 124 -1.17 17.49 -7.81
C ILE A 124 -0.46 17.96 -9.08
N GLY A 125 -0.12 17.02 -9.97
CA GLY A 125 0.46 17.32 -11.28
C GLY A 125 -0.47 18.20 -12.12
N LEU A 126 -1.77 17.85 -12.19
CA LEU A 126 -2.78 18.64 -12.90
C LEU A 126 -2.93 20.05 -12.32
N GLU A 127 -3.03 20.21 -11.01
CA GLU A 127 -3.09 21.52 -10.35
C GLU A 127 -1.88 22.39 -10.70
N ARG A 128 -0.67 21.80 -10.65
CA ARG A 128 0.57 22.51 -10.98
C ARG A 128 0.61 22.90 -12.45
N LEU A 129 0.21 22.00 -13.35
CA LEU A 129 0.18 22.25 -14.78
C LEU A 129 -0.86 23.31 -15.15
N SER A 130 -2.09 23.19 -14.64
CA SER A 130 -3.17 24.15 -14.86
C SER A 130 -2.82 25.53 -14.33
N ASN A 131 -2.10 25.63 -13.20
CA ASN A 131 -1.68 26.92 -12.67
C ASN A 131 -0.60 27.60 -13.54
N VAL A 132 0.23 26.82 -14.24
CA VAL A 132 1.26 27.35 -15.17
C VAL A 132 0.64 27.72 -16.52
N ILE A 133 -0.21 26.88 -17.09
CA ILE A 133 -0.79 27.10 -18.42
C ILE A 133 -1.95 28.11 -18.37
N PHE A 134 -2.81 28.03 -17.36
CA PHE A 134 -4.04 28.83 -17.25
C PHE A 134 -4.19 29.46 -15.85
N PRO A 135 -3.39 30.50 -15.53
CA PRO A 135 -3.45 31.17 -14.22
C PRO A 135 -4.83 31.78 -13.92
N ILE A 136 -5.60 32.13 -14.95
CA ILE A 136 -6.96 32.69 -14.83
C ILE A 136 -7.98 31.62 -14.41
N TRP A 137 -7.82 30.37 -14.88
CA TRP A 137 -8.73 29.27 -14.55
C TRP A 137 -8.53 28.77 -13.12
N SER A 138 -7.27 28.75 -12.65
CA SER A 138 -6.88 28.41 -11.27
C SER A 138 -7.55 29.30 -10.20
N LYS A 139 -7.77 30.59 -10.52
CA LYS A 139 -8.39 31.54 -9.58
C LYS A 139 -9.91 31.34 -9.44
N ASN A 140 -10.55 30.61 -10.36
CA ASN A 140 -11.99 30.42 -10.35
C ASN A 140 -12.39 29.34 -9.33
N GLY A 141 -13.48 29.56 -8.59
CA GLY A 141 -13.99 28.61 -7.58
C GLY A 141 -14.34 27.23 -8.14
N ASN A 142 -14.50 27.13 -9.46
CA ASN A 142 -14.78 25.89 -10.18
C ASN A 142 -13.61 24.89 -10.19
N SER A 143 -12.34 25.34 -10.06
CA SER A 143 -11.19 24.41 -10.00
C SER A 143 -11.27 23.51 -8.77
N LYS A 144 -11.69 24.06 -7.63
CA LYS A 144 -11.85 23.30 -6.37
C LYS A 144 -12.88 22.18 -6.49
N ARG A 145 -13.98 22.46 -7.18
CA ARG A 145 -15.05 21.48 -7.44
C ARG A 145 -14.57 20.39 -8.39
N PHE A 146 -13.81 20.75 -9.42
CA PHE A 146 -13.24 19.78 -10.35
C PHE A 146 -12.32 18.77 -9.65
N HIS A 147 -11.39 19.23 -8.81
CA HIS A 147 -10.50 18.34 -8.05
C HIS A 147 -11.25 17.47 -7.04
N ALA A 148 -12.26 18.02 -6.35
CA ALA A 148 -13.10 17.24 -5.45
C ALA A 148 -13.88 16.14 -6.17
N ILE A 149 -14.45 16.44 -7.35
CA ILE A 149 -15.15 15.45 -8.18
C ILE A 149 -14.19 14.36 -8.67
N LEU A 150 -12.99 14.74 -9.13
CA LEU A 150 -11.98 13.79 -9.58
C LEU A 150 -11.48 12.89 -8.45
N LEU A 151 -11.34 13.43 -7.23
CA LEU A 151 -11.01 12.65 -6.04
C LEU A 151 -12.13 11.67 -5.66
N LEU A 152 -13.39 12.11 -5.71
CA LEU A 152 -14.53 11.23 -5.47
C LEU A 152 -14.62 10.11 -6.52
N LEU A 153 -14.43 10.43 -7.80
CA LEU A 153 -14.43 9.44 -8.87
C LEU A 153 -13.32 8.39 -8.67
N SER A 154 -12.11 8.85 -8.32
CA SER A 154 -10.98 7.98 -7.99
C SER A 154 -11.26 7.09 -6.78
N ALA A 155 -11.87 7.64 -5.72
CA ALA A 155 -12.24 6.85 -4.54
C ALA A 155 -13.27 5.78 -4.91
N ILE A 156 -14.27 6.10 -5.73
CA ILE A 156 -15.28 5.15 -6.20
C ILE A 156 -14.63 4.04 -7.04
N SER A 157 -13.75 4.39 -7.99
CA SER A 157 -13.06 3.38 -8.81
C SER A 157 -12.17 2.47 -7.96
N ASN A 158 -11.48 3.03 -6.97
CA ASN A 158 -10.63 2.25 -6.06
C ASN A 158 -11.46 1.31 -5.18
N CYS A 159 -12.60 1.77 -4.65
CA CYS A 159 -13.55 0.92 -3.93
C CYS A 159 -14.09 -0.21 -4.81
N TYR A 160 -14.38 0.06 -6.09
CA TYR A 160 -14.81 -0.96 -7.04
C TYR A 160 -13.73 -2.03 -7.29
N ILE A 161 -12.47 -1.62 -7.46
CA ILE A 161 -11.35 -2.56 -7.58
C ILE A 161 -11.21 -3.41 -6.32
N MET A 162 -11.33 -2.81 -5.13
CA MET A 162 -11.27 -3.55 -3.87
C MET A 162 -12.43 -4.54 -3.72
N TRP A 163 -13.63 -4.17 -4.16
CA TRP A 163 -14.79 -5.06 -4.18
C TRP A 163 -14.55 -6.27 -5.10
N LEU A 164 -14.02 -6.04 -6.31
CA LEU A 164 -13.66 -7.14 -7.21
C LEU A 164 -12.60 -8.08 -6.62
N GLN A 165 -11.63 -7.53 -5.89
CA GLN A 165 -10.63 -8.34 -5.19
C GLN A 165 -11.24 -9.16 -4.05
N TYR A 166 -12.23 -8.61 -3.34
CA TYR A 166 -12.96 -9.32 -2.30
C TYR A 166 -13.75 -10.52 -2.86
N GLU A 167 -14.49 -10.33 -3.96
CA GLU A 167 -15.23 -11.40 -4.64
C GLU A 167 -14.32 -12.56 -5.08
N MET A 168 -13.14 -12.26 -5.62
CA MET A 168 -12.16 -13.27 -6.01
C MET A 168 -11.67 -14.11 -4.83
N VAL A 169 -11.57 -13.52 -3.64
CA VAL A 169 -11.13 -14.22 -2.43
C VAL A 169 -12.26 -15.07 -1.84
N ASP A 170 -13.49 -14.55 -1.81
CA ASP A 170 -14.65 -15.28 -1.29
C ASP A 170 -14.99 -16.52 -2.15
N GLY A 171 -14.93 -16.37 -3.47
CA GLY A 171 -15.15 -17.48 -4.42
C GLY A 171 -14.11 -18.60 -4.34
N ASN A 172 -12.94 -18.37 -3.74
CA ASN A 172 -11.92 -19.40 -3.52
C ASN A 172 -12.06 -20.12 -2.15
N ASN A 173 -12.91 -19.60 -1.26
CA ASN A 173 -13.18 -20.16 0.07
C ASN A 173 -14.50 -20.95 0.13
N SER A 174 -15.28 -20.99 -0.95
CA SER A 174 -16.53 -21.74 -1.12
C SER A 174 -16.33 -23.01 -1.93
#